data_AF-A0A397W7K2-F1
#
_entry.id   AF-A0A397W7K2-F1
#
_cell.length_a   1.000
_cell.length_b   1.000
_cell.length_c   1.000
_cell.angle_alpha   90.00
_cell.angle_beta   90.00
_cell.angle_gamma   90.00
#
_symmetry.space_group_name_H-M   'P 1'
#
loop_
_entity.id
_entity.type
_entity.pdbx_description
1 polymer ?
#
loop_
_entity_poly.entity_id
_entity_poly.type
_entity_poly.pdbx_seq_one_letter_code
_entity_poly.pdbx_strand_id
1 'polypeptide(L)'
;MSLIKFKLDLKNKKNNYSPNVKAKLDSNLLLDDDDKITLTSLLDNKASGVVKIQWDLSNEEHIRERNQFLHEHGLDLDSDNVKCKWSIRQSTKTKVIKQCMCGSYREKATTSNSRASAACYSYVRCFAFATMFIRNNEICAVAGYLEHSKQCTASQPQRDPTYKLLLYIKQSAENLLNLNVRTCDILAQNAKTVKNIFGGHTLIDNSRTLLTAMDIVNIRKQIIQKNWNINIKNDAAVNLEQFLGSDADSSELKEAYLHYQPYTKETNRLEIIICTQEQQQ
;
A
#
# COMPACT_ATOMS: atom_id res chain seq x y z
N MET A 1 13.58 22.95 44.14
CA MET A 1 13.30 21.51 43.98
C MET A 1 11.83 21.25 44.22
N SER A 2 11.05 21.04 43.16
CA SER A 2 9.68 20.51 43.24
C SER A 2 9.50 19.58 42.04
N LEU A 3 9.50 18.28 42.32
CA LEU A 3 9.30 17.22 41.33
C LEU A 3 7.79 17.06 41.11
N ILE A 4 7.30 17.59 40.00
CA ILE A 4 5.94 17.34 39.52
C ILE A 4 5.89 15.87 39.07
N LYS A 5 5.31 15.01 39.91
CA LYS A 5 4.94 13.64 39.54
C LYS A 5 3.78 13.69 38.55
N PHE A 6 4.06 13.52 37.27
CA PHE A 6 3.04 13.15 36.29
C PHE A 6 2.54 11.75 36.62
N LYS A 7 1.39 11.67 37.31
CA LYS A 7 0.56 10.47 37.35
C LYS A 7 -0.09 10.35 35.98
N LEU A 8 0.54 9.59 35.08
CA LEU A 8 -0.11 9.08 33.87
C LEU A 8 -1.21 8.14 34.33
N ASP A 9 -2.41 8.71 34.46
CA ASP A 9 -3.64 7.97 34.69
C ASP A 9 -3.96 7.22 33.38
N LEU A 10 -3.24 6.12 33.15
CA LEU A 10 -3.58 5.09 32.17
C LEU A 10 -4.87 4.41 32.64
N LYS A 11 -5.97 5.16 32.59
CA LYS A 11 -7.31 4.60 32.66
C LYS A 11 -7.43 3.67 31.47
N ASN A 12 -7.32 2.38 31.77
CA ASN A 12 -7.80 1.25 31.01
C ASN A 12 -9.16 1.56 30.39
N LYS A 13 -9.17 2.25 29.24
CA LYS A 13 -10.27 2.13 28.30
C LYS A 13 -10.17 0.72 27.73
N LYS A 14 -10.80 -0.24 28.42
CA LYS A 14 -11.22 -1.49 27.81
C LYS A 14 -11.98 -1.10 26.55
N ASN A 15 -11.32 -1.15 25.39
CA ASN A 15 -11.99 -1.12 24.11
C ASN A 15 -12.88 -2.35 24.08
N ASN A 16 -14.15 -2.17 24.46
CA ASN A 16 -15.23 -3.17 24.46
C ASN A 16 -15.68 -3.51 23.03
N TYR A 17 -14.78 -3.44 22.05
CA TYR A 17 -15.05 -3.94 20.72
C TYR A 17 -14.86 -5.44 20.73
N SER A 18 -15.97 -6.17 20.84
CA SER A 18 -16.04 -7.59 20.51
C SER A 18 -16.51 -7.70 19.06
N PRO A 19 -15.65 -8.12 18.12
CA PRO A 19 -16.07 -8.24 16.72
C PRO A 19 -17.21 -9.25 16.61
N ASN A 20 -18.31 -8.86 15.97
CA ASN A 20 -19.37 -9.79 15.61
C ASN A 20 -18.90 -10.60 14.39
N VAL A 21 -18.13 -11.66 14.65
CA VAL A 21 -17.53 -12.48 13.60
C VAL A 21 -18.64 -13.28 12.92
N LYS A 22 -19.01 -12.87 11.71
CA LYS A 22 -19.95 -13.59 10.84
C LYS A 22 -19.37 -13.66 9.43
N ALA A 23 -19.38 -14.86 8.85
CA ALA A 23 -19.10 -15.03 7.43
C ALA A 23 -20.35 -14.60 6.66
N LYS A 24 -20.44 -13.30 6.35
CA LYS A 24 -21.52 -12.72 5.56
C LYS A 24 -20.93 -12.12 4.28
N LEU A 25 -21.71 -12.15 3.20
CA LEU A 25 -21.37 -11.44 1.98
C LEU A 25 -21.17 -9.95 2.28
N ASP A 26 -19.98 -9.44 1.94
CA ASP A 26 -19.65 -8.03 2.09
C ASP A 26 -19.85 -7.29 0.75
N SER A 27 -20.42 -6.08 0.82
CA SER A 27 -20.76 -5.28 -0.37
C SER A 27 -19.53 -4.78 -1.14
N ASN A 28 -18.33 -4.82 -0.55
CA ASN A 28 -17.09 -4.40 -1.20
C ASN A 28 -16.46 -5.51 -2.07
N LEU A 29 -17.04 -6.71 -2.08
CA LEU A 29 -16.60 -7.79 -2.98
C LEU A 29 -17.01 -7.46 -4.41
N LEU A 30 -16.08 -7.67 -5.35
CA LEU A 30 -16.36 -7.48 -6.78
C LEU A 30 -16.87 -8.79 -7.36
N LEU A 31 -18.19 -8.92 -7.46
CA LEU A 31 -18.90 -10.11 -7.93
C LEU A 31 -20.02 -9.67 -8.89
N ASP A 32 -20.27 -10.47 -9.92
CA ASP A 32 -21.52 -10.37 -10.69
C ASP A 32 -22.71 -10.91 -9.87
N ASP A 33 -23.93 -10.74 -10.38
CA ASP A 33 -25.13 -11.09 -9.61
C ASP A 33 -25.29 -12.61 -9.40
N ASP A 34 -24.91 -13.42 -10.38
CA ASP A 34 -24.93 -14.89 -10.26
C ASP A 34 -23.91 -15.37 -9.20
N ASP A 35 -22.74 -14.76 -9.16
CA ASP A 35 -21.68 -15.05 -8.20
C ASP A 35 -22.08 -14.62 -6.78
N LYS A 36 -22.79 -13.50 -6.62
CA LYS A 36 -23.36 -13.09 -5.32
C LYS A 36 -24.37 -14.13 -4.80
N ILE A 37 -25.28 -14.61 -5.65
CA ILE A 37 -26.27 -15.64 -5.28
C ILE A 37 -25.55 -16.92 -4.87
N THR A 38 -24.59 -17.36 -5.67
CA THR A 38 -23.83 -18.59 -5.41
C THR A 38 -23.06 -18.51 -4.10
N LEU A 39 -22.30 -17.42 -3.88
CA LEU A 39 -21.52 -17.26 -2.65
C LEU A 39 -22.42 -17.11 -1.42
N THR A 40 -23.57 -16.43 -1.53
CA THR A 40 -24.55 -16.35 -0.45
C THR A 40 -25.05 -17.74 -0.05
N SER A 41 -25.40 -18.57 -1.04
CA SER A 41 -25.80 -19.97 -0.80
C SER A 41 -24.70 -20.78 -0.09
N LEU A 42 -23.43 -20.63 -0.49
CA LEU A 42 -22.31 -21.31 0.18
C LEU A 42 -22.16 -20.91 1.65
N LEU A 43 -22.32 -19.62 1.94
CA LEU A 43 -22.24 -19.07 3.30
C LEU A 43 -23.41 -19.54 4.17
N ASP A 44 -24.63 -19.47 3.65
CA ASP A 44 -25.85 -19.87 4.36
C ASP A 44 -25.87 -21.37 4.67
N ASN A 45 -25.38 -22.19 3.73
CA ASN A 45 -25.27 -23.64 3.88
C ASN A 45 -24.02 -24.09 4.66
N LYS A 46 -23.16 -23.16 5.12
CA LYS A 46 -21.91 -23.45 5.84
C LYS A 46 -21.03 -24.49 5.13
N ALA A 47 -20.80 -24.29 3.83
CA ALA A 47 -19.93 -25.16 3.04
C ALA A 47 -18.54 -25.34 3.69
N SER A 48 -17.80 -26.39 3.34
CA SER A 48 -16.48 -26.73 3.94
C SER A 48 -15.48 -25.59 3.96
N GLY A 49 -15.47 -24.74 2.92
CA GLY A 49 -14.59 -23.57 2.86
C GLY A 49 -14.98 -22.40 3.77
N VAL A 50 -16.14 -22.44 4.44
CA VAL A 50 -16.61 -21.34 5.30
C VAL A 50 -15.90 -21.36 6.64
N VAL A 51 -15.23 -20.26 6.98
CA VAL A 51 -14.50 -20.11 8.25
C VAL A 51 -15.09 -19.02 9.12
N LYS A 52 -15.02 -19.25 10.42
CA LYS A 52 -15.31 -18.27 11.47
C LYS A 52 -14.42 -18.58 12.66
N ILE A 53 -13.31 -17.86 12.78
CA ILE A 53 -12.28 -18.09 13.80
C ILE A 53 -12.03 -16.79 14.55
N GLN A 54 -11.88 -16.89 15.87
CA GLN A 54 -11.51 -15.79 16.74
C GLN A 54 -10.43 -16.27 17.71
N TRP A 55 -9.35 -15.51 17.82
CA TRP A 55 -8.22 -15.83 18.69
C TRP A 55 -8.21 -14.92 19.92
N ASP A 56 -7.77 -15.49 21.04
CA ASP A 56 -7.46 -14.71 22.25
C ASP A 56 -6.03 -14.19 22.16
N LEU A 57 -5.87 -12.88 21.95
CA LEU A 57 -4.57 -12.24 21.84
C LEU A 57 -3.82 -12.11 23.17
N SER A 58 -4.41 -12.56 24.29
CA SER A 58 -3.70 -12.70 25.55
C SER A 58 -3.05 -14.09 25.73
N ASN A 59 -3.31 -15.03 24.81
CA ASN A 59 -2.79 -16.39 24.84
C ASN A 59 -1.76 -16.61 23.70
N GLU A 60 -0.51 -16.93 24.07
CA GLU A 60 0.60 -17.21 23.15
C GLU A 60 0.31 -18.36 22.17
N GLU A 61 -0.43 -19.40 22.60
CA GLU A 61 -0.80 -20.51 21.73
C GLU A 61 -1.74 -20.04 20.61
N HIS A 62 -2.77 -19.27 20.96
CA HIS A 62 -3.69 -18.70 19.98
C HIS A 62 -2.99 -17.71 19.04
N ILE A 63 -1.96 -16.99 19.50
CA ILE A 63 -1.14 -16.13 18.64
C ILE A 63 -0.36 -16.97 17.62
N ARG A 64 0.22 -18.12 18.03
CA ARG A 64 0.90 -19.04 17.11
C ARG A 64 -0.07 -19.64 16.09
N GLU A 65 -1.21 -20.14 16.54
CA GLU A 65 -2.26 -20.68 15.67
C GLU A 65 -2.77 -19.65 14.66
N ARG A 66 -2.97 -18.41 15.10
CA ARG A 66 -3.33 -17.29 14.21
C ARG A 66 -2.28 -17.12 13.12
N ASN A 67 -1.01 -16.99 13.49
CA ASN A 67 0.06 -16.74 12.53
C ASN A 67 0.19 -17.90 11.52
N GLN A 68 0.10 -19.14 12.01
CA GLN A 68 0.08 -20.34 11.18
C GLN A 68 -1.11 -20.32 10.21
N PHE A 69 -2.32 -20.06 10.71
CA PHE A 69 -3.53 -20.00 9.89
C PHE A 69 -3.43 -18.95 8.79
N LEU A 70 -2.95 -17.75 9.12
CA LEU A 70 -2.75 -16.66 8.15
C LEU A 70 -1.74 -17.06 7.07
N HIS A 71 -0.66 -17.73 7.46
CA HIS A 71 0.37 -18.20 6.54
C HIS A 71 -0.12 -19.29 5.60
N GLU A 72 -0.80 -20.31 6.13
CA GLU A 72 -1.34 -21.44 5.35
C GLU A 72 -2.32 -20.99 4.27
N HIS A 73 -3.10 -19.93 4.56
CA HIS A 73 -4.06 -19.35 3.61
C HIS A 73 -3.48 -18.17 2.81
N GLY A 74 -2.19 -17.84 2.99
CA GLY A 74 -1.50 -16.74 2.32
C GLY A 74 -2.09 -15.35 2.62
N LEU A 75 -2.80 -15.20 3.73
CA LEU A 75 -3.42 -13.94 4.17
C LEU A 75 -2.42 -12.95 4.77
N ASP A 76 -1.23 -13.42 5.14
CA ASP A 76 -0.08 -12.63 5.60
C ASP A 76 0.82 -12.15 4.44
N LEU A 77 0.62 -12.68 3.23
CA LEU A 77 1.42 -12.32 2.06
C LEU A 77 1.24 -10.84 1.69
N ASP A 78 2.38 -10.20 1.39
CA ASP A 78 2.43 -8.86 0.80
C ASP A 78 1.72 -8.86 -0.57
N SER A 79 1.05 -7.76 -0.91
CA SER A 79 0.40 -7.60 -2.22
C SER A 79 1.37 -7.67 -3.38
N ASP A 80 2.64 -7.35 -3.13
CA ASP A 80 3.71 -7.39 -4.13
C ASP A 80 4.29 -8.81 -4.32
N ASN A 81 3.91 -9.77 -3.48
CA ASN A 81 4.39 -11.14 -3.62
C ASN A 81 3.73 -11.80 -4.84
N VAL A 82 4.56 -12.37 -5.72
CA VAL A 82 4.15 -13.10 -6.93
C VAL A 82 3.09 -14.18 -6.67
N LYS A 83 3.17 -14.82 -5.51
CA LYS A 83 2.27 -15.91 -5.10
C LYS A 83 1.00 -15.40 -4.43
N CYS A 84 0.92 -14.11 -4.11
CA CYS A 84 -0.25 -13.53 -3.47
C CYS A 84 -1.41 -13.49 -4.48
N LYS A 85 -2.46 -14.27 -4.20
CA LYS A 85 -3.71 -14.24 -4.96
C LYS A 85 -4.74 -13.31 -4.34
N TRP A 86 -4.42 -12.65 -3.24
CA TRP A 86 -5.33 -11.80 -2.49
C TRP A 86 -5.18 -10.34 -2.91
N SER A 87 -6.33 -9.67 -3.05
CA SER A 87 -6.39 -8.23 -3.22
C SER A 87 -7.21 -7.61 -2.09
N ILE A 88 -6.73 -6.50 -1.53
CA ILE A 88 -7.47 -5.76 -0.51
C ILE A 88 -8.62 -5.02 -1.19
N ARG A 89 -9.84 -5.25 -0.73
CA ARG A 89 -11.07 -4.59 -1.20
C ARG A 89 -11.44 -3.41 -0.33
N GLN A 90 -11.30 -3.57 0.98
CA GLN A 90 -11.53 -2.51 1.94
C GLN A 90 -10.56 -2.67 3.10
N SER A 91 -10.02 -1.55 3.60
CA SER A 91 -9.21 -1.52 4.81
C SER A 91 -9.67 -0.36 5.68
N THR A 92 -9.89 -0.66 6.96
CA THR A 92 -10.29 0.30 7.99
C THR A 92 -9.50 -0.01 9.26
N LYS A 93 -9.61 0.84 10.29
CA LYS A 93 -8.93 0.61 11.58
C LYS A 93 -9.32 -0.70 12.26
N THR A 94 -10.48 -1.26 11.96
CA THR A 94 -11.04 -2.44 12.68
C THR A 94 -11.29 -3.65 11.79
N LYS A 95 -11.16 -3.50 10.47
CA LYS A 95 -11.38 -4.60 9.51
C LYS A 95 -10.59 -4.42 8.23
N VAL A 96 -10.14 -5.55 7.66
CA VAL A 96 -9.56 -5.65 6.32
C VAL A 96 -10.27 -6.75 5.56
N ILE A 97 -10.70 -6.46 4.34
CA ILE A 97 -11.39 -7.40 3.47
C ILE A 97 -10.45 -7.72 2.31
N LYS A 98 -10.14 -9.00 2.16
CA LYS A 98 -9.37 -9.55 1.05
C LYS A 98 -10.28 -10.41 0.17
N GLN A 99 -10.14 -10.28 -1.15
CA GLN A 99 -10.80 -11.13 -2.14
C GLN A 99 -9.76 -11.70 -3.08
N CYS A 100 -9.94 -12.96 -3.50
CA CYS A 100 -9.11 -13.55 -4.52
C CYS A 100 -9.21 -12.76 -5.84
N MET A 101 -8.05 -12.43 -6.43
CA MET A 101 -7.95 -11.70 -7.69
C MET A 101 -8.60 -12.45 -8.85
N CYS A 102 -8.51 -13.78 -8.85
CA CYS A 102 -9.16 -14.67 -9.81
C CYS A 102 -10.69 -14.67 -9.74
N GLY A 103 -11.25 -14.17 -8.63
CA GLY A 103 -12.70 -14.05 -8.40
C GLY A 103 -13.25 -12.65 -8.53
N SER A 104 -12.40 -11.69 -8.89
CA SER A 104 -12.77 -10.28 -8.87
C SER A 104 -13.36 -9.91 -10.23
N TYR A 105 -14.69 -9.91 -10.31
CA TYR A 105 -15.39 -9.53 -11.52
C TYR A 105 -15.19 -8.03 -11.82
N ARG A 106 -14.83 -7.71 -13.06
CA ARG A 106 -14.73 -6.33 -13.54
C ARG A 106 -15.40 -6.29 -14.90
N GLU A 107 -16.43 -5.47 -15.04
CA GLU A 107 -17.05 -5.23 -16.34
C GLU A 107 -15.99 -4.71 -17.31
N LYS A 108 -15.92 -5.32 -18.50
CA LYS A 108 -15.07 -4.82 -19.57
C LYS A 108 -15.72 -3.56 -20.14
N ALA A 109 -15.03 -2.42 -20.05
CA ALA A 109 -15.44 -1.23 -20.78
C ALA A 109 -15.46 -1.53 -22.29
N THR A 110 -16.61 -1.33 -22.93
CA THR A 110 -16.90 -1.69 -24.33
C THR A 110 -16.24 -0.77 -25.37
N THR A 111 -15.38 0.15 -24.97
CA THR A 111 -14.71 1.09 -25.90
C THR A 111 -13.39 0.55 -26.42
N SER A 112 -13.30 0.41 -27.75
CA SER A 112 -12.28 -0.25 -28.57
C SER A 112 -10.84 0.32 -28.53
N ASN A 113 -10.52 1.21 -27.58
CA ASN A 113 -9.15 1.71 -27.35
C ASN A 113 -8.59 1.32 -25.97
N SER A 114 -9.17 0.31 -25.31
CA SER A 114 -8.80 -0.03 -23.94
C SER A 114 -7.38 -0.63 -23.86
N ARG A 115 -6.50 0.06 -23.12
CA ARG A 115 -5.22 -0.49 -22.62
C ARG A 115 -5.42 -1.92 -22.11
N ALA A 116 -4.46 -2.79 -22.36
CA ALA A 116 -4.47 -4.18 -21.88
C ALA A 116 -4.87 -4.25 -20.40
N SER A 117 -5.78 -5.17 -20.06
CA SER A 117 -6.35 -5.34 -18.72
C SER A 117 -5.27 -5.30 -17.65
N ALA A 118 -5.40 -4.39 -16.68
CA ALA A 118 -4.49 -4.25 -15.54
C ALA A 118 -4.63 -5.36 -14.49
N ALA A 119 -5.47 -6.37 -14.73
CA ALA A 119 -5.66 -7.49 -13.82
C ALA A 119 -4.41 -8.39 -13.79
N CYS A 120 -3.95 -8.74 -12.59
CA CYS A 120 -2.83 -9.67 -12.40
C CYS A 120 -3.19 -11.12 -12.73
N TYR A 121 -4.47 -11.50 -12.62
CA TYR A 121 -4.97 -12.84 -12.89
C TYR A 121 -6.22 -12.80 -13.75
N SER A 122 -6.43 -13.84 -14.55
CA SER A 122 -7.70 -14.05 -15.27
C SER A 122 -8.84 -14.31 -14.30
N TYR A 123 -10.03 -13.83 -14.66
CA TYR A 123 -11.25 -14.17 -13.95
C TYR A 123 -11.64 -15.63 -14.20
N VAL A 124 -11.78 -16.42 -13.13
CA VAL A 124 -12.15 -17.85 -13.14
C VAL A 124 -13.18 -18.17 -12.05
N ARG A 125 -14.02 -17.17 -11.68
CA ARG A 125 -15.12 -17.31 -10.72
C ARG A 125 -14.71 -17.97 -9.40
N CYS A 126 -13.63 -17.46 -8.81
CA CYS A 126 -13.16 -17.91 -7.50
C CYS A 126 -13.92 -17.20 -6.37
N PHE A 127 -14.58 -17.92 -5.49
CA PHE A 127 -15.36 -17.33 -4.40
C PHE A 127 -14.55 -17.01 -3.13
N ALA A 128 -13.24 -17.25 -3.14
CA ALA A 128 -12.41 -17.07 -1.96
C ALA A 128 -12.34 -15.59 -1.51
N PHE A 129 -12.77 -15.32 -0.28
CA PHE A 129 -12.70 -14.02 0.39
C PHE A 129 -12.52 -14.19 1.90
N ALA A 130 -11.82 -13.22 2.51
CA ALA A 130 -11.57 -13.18 3.94
C ALA A 130 -11.85 -11.78 4.50
N THR A 131 -12.62 -11.73 5.57
CA THR A 131 -12.78 -10.55 6.43
C THR A 131 -11.94 -10.76 7.69
N MET A 132 -10.86 -10.01 7.82
CA MET A 132 -9.98 -10.00 8.99
C MET A 132 -10.41 -8.86 9.91
N PHE A 133 -10.64 -9.15 11.19
CA PHE A 133 -11.00 -8.15 12.19
C PHE A 133 -9.77 -7.77 13.00
N ILE A 134 -9.57 -6.47 13.19
CA ILE A 134 -8.40 -5.89 13.83
C ILE A 134 -8.79 -5.28 15.19
N ARG A 135 -7.99 -5.58 16.21
CA ARG A 135 -8.06 -4.99 17.55
C ARG A 135 -6.64 -4.70 18.01
N ASN A 136 -6.40 -3.49 18.51
CA ASN A 136 -5.05 -3.05 18.96
C ASN A 136 -3.96 -3.26 17.89
N ASN A 137 -4.27 -2.94 16.62
CA ASN A 137 -3.42 -3.17 15.45
C ASN A 137 -3.06 -4.64 15.15
N GLU A 138 -3.69 -5.60 15.81
CA GLU A 138 -3.50 -7.03 15.55
C GLU A 138 -4.76 -7.68 15.00
N ILE A 139 -4.58 -8.69 14.14
CA ILE A 139 -5.68 -9.52 13.65
C ILE A 139 -6.15 -10.41 14.80
N CYS A 140 -7.44 -10.33 15.15
CA CYS A 140 -8.04 -11.09 16.25
C CYS A 140 -9.12 -12.08 15.79
N ALA A 141 -9.60 -11.96 14.55
CA ALA A 141 -10.56 -12.90 13.98
C ALA A 141 -10.54 -12.89 12.45
N VAL A 142 -10.97 -14.00 11.86
CA VAL A 142 -11.19 -14.15 10.41
C VAL A 142 -12.55 -14.79 10.17
N ALA A 143 -13.29 -14.26 9.19
CA ALA A 143 -14.51 -14.89 8.67
C ALA A 143 -14.57 -14.79 7.15
N GLY A 144 -15.12 -15.80 6.49
CA GLY A 144 -15.30 -15.77 5.04
C GLY A 144 -15.37 -17.17 4.43
N TYR A 145 -15.03 -17.26 3.16
CA TYR A 145 -14.93 -18.52 2.42
C TYR A 145 -13.50 -18.61 1.86
N LEU A 146 -12.69 -19.58 2.28
CA LEU A 146 -11.26 -19.65 1.94
C LEU A 146 -10.91 -20.69 0.88
N GLU A 147 -11.88 -21.46 0.40
CA GLU A 147 -11.62 -22.49 -0.59
C GLU A 147 -11.47 -21.87 -2.00
N HIS A 148 -10.28 -22.03 -2.57
CA HIS A 148 -10.00 -21.63 -3.93
C HIS A 148 -10.48 -22.70 -4.93
N SER A 149 -11.07 -22.27 -6.05
CA SER A 149 -11.44 -23.20 -7.12
C SER A 149 -10.20 -23.88 -7.73
N LYS A 150 -10.34 -25.10 -8.27
CA LYS A 150 -9.22 -25.82 -8.92
C LYS A 150 -8.56 -24.99 -10.03
N GLN A 151 -9.37 -24.28 -10.83
CA GLN A 151 -8.89 -23.37 -11.86
C GLN A 151 -8.10 -22.19 -11.26
N CYS A 152 -8.57 -21.62 -10.15
CA CYS A 152 -7.84 -20.59 -9.43
C CYS A 152 -6.50 -21.13 -8.91
N THR A 153 -6.45 -22.31 -8.31
CA THR A 153 -5.20 -22.89 -7.82
C THR A 153 -4.17 -23.05 -8.94
N ALA A 154 -4.61 -23.54 -10.11
CA ALA A 154 -3.76 -23.72 -11.30
C ALA A 154 -3.41 -22.41 -12.02
N SER A 155 -4.13 -21.30 -11.80
CA SER A 155 -3.93 -20.06 -12.54
C SER A 155 -2.58 -19.41 -12.23
N GLN A 156 -1.88 -19.00 -13.28
CA GLN A 156 -0.66 -18.21 -13.20
C GLN A 156 -0.95 -16.71 -13.38
N PRO A 157 -0.09 -15.82 -12.86
CA PRO A 157 -0.17 -14.40 -13.15
C PRO A 157 -0.16 -14.15 -14.66
N GLN A 158 -1.03 -13.25 -15.15
CA GLN A 158 -1.04 -12.80 -16.55
C GLN A 158 0.08 -11.82 -16.87
N ARG A 159 0.72 -11.27 -15.85
CA ARG A 159 1.82 -10.33 -15.95
C ARG A 159 2.92 -10.80 -15.04
N ASP A 160 4.16 -10.52 -15.42
CA ASP A 160 5.25 -10.66 -14.48
C ASP A 160 4.93 -9.87 -13.21
N PRO A 161 5.11 -10.48 -12.05
CA PRO A 161 4.88 -9.81 -10.78
C PRO A 161 5.75 -8.56 -10.67
N THR A 162 5.28 -7.58 -9.90
CA THR A 162 6.10 -6.41 -9.62
C THR A 162 7.18 -6.80 -8.62
N TYR A 163 8.31 -7.26 -9.13
CA TYR A 163 9.48 -7.59 -8.32
C TYR A 163 10.01 -6.33 -7.64
N LYS A 164 10.26 -6.44 -6.32
CA LYS A 164 10.82 -5.34 -5.52
C LYS A 164 12.22 -5.00 -6.04
N LEU A 165 12.64 -3.76 -5.91
CA LEU A 165 14.03 -3.40 -6.18
C LEU A 165 14.95 -4.04 -5.14
N LEU A 166 16.09 -4.55 -5.61
CA LEU A 166 17.17 -5.00 -4.74
C LEU A 166 17.56 -3.84 -3.81
N LEU A 167 17.66 -4.12 -2.50
CA LEU A 167 17.88 -3.08 -1.49
C LEU A 167 19.11 -2.21 -1.79
N TYR A 168 20.19 -2.84 -2.24
CA TYR A 168 21.41 -2.16 -2.68
C TYR A 168 21.15 -1.13 -3.79
N ILE A 169 20.35 -1.49 -4.81
CA ILE A 169 20.00 -0.60 -5.91
C ILE A 169 19.12 0.55 -5.42
N LYS A 170 18.15 0.25 -4.54
CA LYS A 170 17.28 1.27 -3.94
C LYS A 170 18.12 2.30 -3.16
N GLN A 171 19.02 1.85 -2.28
CA GLN A 171 19.88 2.72 -1.49
C GLN A 171 20.83 3.56 -2.35
N SER A 172 21.39 2.97 -3.41
CA SER A 172 22.22 3.71 -4.38
C SER A 172 21.44 4.84 -5.06
N ALA A 173 20.20 4.56 -5.50
CA ALA A 173 19.33 5.58 -6.08
C ALA A 173 18.94 6.67 -5.07
N GLU A 174 18.65 6.30 -3.81
CA GLU A 174 18.38 7.27 -2.73
C GLU A 174 19.56 8.22 -2.50
N ASN A 175 20.78 7.70 -2.44
CA ASN A 175 21.99 8.49 -2.26
C ASN A 175 22.20 9.47 -3.43
N LEU A 176 22.06 9.02 -4.67
CA LEU A 176 22.20 9.87 -5.86
C LEU A 176 21.11 10.94 -5.92
N LEU A 177 19.88 10.62 -5.51
CA LEU A 177 18.79 11.59 -5.41
C LEU A 177 19.06 12.66 -4.35
N ASN A 178 19.62 12.30 -3.20
CA ASN A 178 20.04 13.25 -2.17
C ASN A 178 21.18 14.17 -2.63
N LEU A 179 22.01 13.69 -3.57
CA LEU A 179 23.04 14.49 -4.25
C LEU A 179 22.50 15.29 -5.45
N ASN A 180 21.18 15.38 -5.63
CA ASN A 180 20.51 16.08 -6.73
C ASN A 180 20.93 15.62 -8.14
N VAL A 181 21.37 14.36 -8.28
CA VAL A 181 21.72 13.78 -9.59
C VAL A 181 20.45 13.65 -10.45
N ARG A 182 20.57 13.95 -11.75
CA ARG A 182 19.44 13.88 -12.69
C ARG A 182 19.00 12.44 -12.91
N THR A 183 17.69 12.24 -13.08
CA THR A 183 17.07 10.92 -13.34
C THR A 183 17.77 10.14 -14.47
N CYS A 184 18.11 10.79 -15.59
CA CYS A 184 18.78 10.13 -16.71
C CYS A 184 20.16 9.58 -16.33
N ASP A 185 20.91 10.33 -15.52
CA ASP A 185 22.26 9.98 -15.09
C ASP A 185 22.21 8.81 -14.08
N ILE A 186 21.22 8.81 -13.18
CA ILE A 186 20.96 7.70 -12.25
C ILE A 186 20.63 6.41 -13.02
N LEU A 187 19.75 6.48 -14.02
CA LEU A 187 19.38 5.32 -14.85
C LEU A 187 20.59 4.78 -15.63
N ALA A 188 21.40 5.68 -16.22
CA ALA A 188 22.60 5.29 -16.94
C ALA A 188 23.65 4.62 -16.02
N GLN A 189 23.83 5.15 -14.81
CA GLN A 189 24.73 4.55 -13.82
C GLN A 189 24.22 3.19 -13.33
N ASN A 190 22.92 3.05 -13.11
CA ASN A 190 22.32 1.77 -12.77
C ASN A 190 22.50 0.75 -13.90
N ALA A 191 22.30 1.13 -15.17
CA ALA A 191 22.54 0.22 -16.29
C ALA A 191 23.99 -0.28 -16.36
N LYS A 192 24.98 0.59 -16.11
CA LYS A 192 26.39 0.18 -15.98
C LYS A 192 26.62 -0.76 -14.81
N THR A 193 25.98 -0.50 -13.67
CA THR A 193 26.05 -1.35 -12.47
C THR A 193 25.46 -2.74 -12.75
N VAL A 194 24.31 -2.82 -13.42
CA VAL A 194 23.69 -4.08 -13.84
C VAL A 194 24.63 -4.88 -14.72
N LYS A 195 25.25 -4.24 -15.72
CA LYS A 195 26.20 -4.92 -16.61
C LYS A 195 27.44 -5.42 -15.88
N ASN A 196 28.05 -4.58 -15.05
CA ASN A 196 29.39 -4.85 -14.50
C ASN A 196 29.38 -5.64 -13.20
N ILE A 197 28.40 -5.40 -12.32
CA ILE A 197 28.33 -6.04 -10.99
C ILE A 197 27.39 -7.24 -11.04
N PHE A 198 26.23 -7.09 -11.68
CA PHE A 198 25.21 -8.13 -11.73
C PHE A 198 25.30 -8.98 -13.00
N GLY A 199 26.40 -8.90 -13.77
CA GLY A 199 26.61 -9.70 -14.99
C GLY A 199 25.54 -9.51 -16.08
N GLY A 200 24.81 -8.40 -16.05
CA GLY A 200 23.66 -8.15 -16.93
C GLY A 200 22.32 -8.70 -16.43
N HIS A 201 22.28 -9.40 -15.29
CA HIS A 201 21.04 -9.94 -14.72
C HIS A 201 20.17 -8.82 -14.16
N THR A 202 18.96 -8.67 -14.73
CA THR A 202 17.97 -7.66 -14.33
C THR A 202 17.09 -8.12 -13.15
N LEU A 203 17.18 -9.40 -12.78
CA LEU A 203 16.43 -10.04 -11.70
C LEU A 203 17.32 -11.06 -10.97
N ILE A 204 17.41 -10.96 -9.64
CA ILE A 204 18.13 -11.87 -8.75
C ILE A 204 17.23 -12.16 -7.55
N ASP A 205 16.94 -13.43 -7.26
CA ASP A 205 16.11 -13.86 -6.12
C ASP A 205 14.80 -13.05 -5.97
N ASN A 206 14.06 -12.88 -7.07
CA ASN A 206 12.82 -12.09 -7.15
C ASN A 206 12.99 -10.59 -6.82
N SER A 207 14.21 -10.07 -6.89
CA SER A 207 14.55 -8.67 -6.72
C SER A 207 15.12 -8.08 -8.01
N ARG A 208 14.57 -6.97 -8.47
CA ARG A 208 15.04 -6.28 -9.68
C ARG A 208 16.31 -5.51 -9.39
N THR A 209 17.26 -5.61 -10.30
CA THR A 209 18.50 -4.82 -10.25
C THR A 209 18.43 -3.59 -11.14
N LEU A 210 17.54 -3.59 -12.15
CA LEU A 210 17.37 -2.51 -13.10
C LEU A 210 16.27 -1.53 -12.65
N LEU A 211 16.63 -0.25 -12.58
CA LEU A 211 15.72 0.85 -12.26
C LEU A 211 14.89 1.27 -13.48
N THR A 212 13.66 1.71 -13.20
CA THR A 212 12.82 2.46 -14.13
C THR A 212 12.69 3.91 -13.68
N ALA A 213 12.24 4.80 -14.59
CA ALA A 213 11.94 6.18 -14.22
C ALA A 213 10.86 6.28 -13.14
N MET A 214 9.89 5.37 -13.13
CA MET A 214 8.84 5.33 -12.11
C MET A 214 9.39 5.00 -10.73
N ASP A 215 10.40 4.12 -10.66
CA ASP A 215 11.07 3.81 -9.40
C ASP A 215 11.72 5.05 -8.79
N ILE A 216 12.41 5.85 -9.61
CA ILE A 216 13.06 7.09 -9.17
C ILE A 216 12.01 8.09 -8.64
N VAL A 217 10.87 8.22 -9.34
CA VAL A 217 9.75 9.06 -8.88
C VAL A 217 9.23 8.59 -7.52
N ASN A 218 9.01 7.29 -7.36
CA ASN A 218 8.49 6.72 -6.11
C ASN A 218 9.49 6.87 -4.95
N ILE A 219 10.78 6.64 -5.19
CA ILE A 219 11.84 6.83 -4.20
C ILE A 219 11.92 8.32 -3.79
N ARG A 220 11.91 9.24 -4.75
CA ARG A 220 11.91 10.68 -4.47
C ARG A 220 10.71 11.08 -3.60
N LYS A 221 9.51 10.55 -3.88
CA LYS A 221 8.31 10.77 -3.05
C LYS A 221 8.51 10.27 -1.62
N GLN A 222 9.11 9.09 -1.44
CA GLN A 222 9.43 8.55 -0.12
C GLN A 222 10.43 9.43 0.65
N ILE A 223 11.47 9.94 -0.02
CA ILE A 223 12.44 10.87 0.57
C ILE A 223 11.76 12.17 1.01
N ILE A 224 10.93 12.76 0.16
CA ILE A 224 10.19 13.99 0.49
C ILE A 224 9.30 13.77 1.70
N GLN A 225 8.53 12.67 1.72
CA GLN A 225 7.67 12.36 2.85
C GLN A 225 8.47 12.12 4.14
N LYS A 226 9.62 11.44 4.06
CA LYS A 226 10.47 11.15 5.22
C LYS A 226 11.15 12.41 5.78
N ASN A 227 11.67 13.27 4.90
CA ASN A 227 12.49 14.41 5.30
C ASN A 227 11.66 15.66 5.61
N TRP A 228 10.55 15.86 4.89
CA TRP A 228 9.75 17.09 4.97
C TRP A 228 8.35 16.85 5.54
N ASN A 229 8.00 15.60 5.86
CA ASN A 229 6.64 15.21 6.27
C ASN A 229 5.53 15.65 5.28
N ILE A 230 5.90 15.97 4.03
CA ILE A 230 4.95 16.40 3.00
C ILE A 230 4.20 15.16 2.50
N ASN A 231 2.88 15.19 2.64
CA ASN A 231 2.00 14.18 2.06
C ASN A 231 1.37 14.73 0.79
N ILE A 232 1.89 14.30 -0.36
CA ILE A 232 1.42 14.71 -1.70
C ILE A 232 -0.04 14.30 -2.01
N LYS A 233 -0.71 13.52 -1.14
CA LYS A 233 -2.15 13.23 -1.25
C LYS A 233 -3.00 14.31 -0.60
N ASN A 234 -2.42 15.10 0.30
CA ASN A 234 -3.09 16.24 0.90
C ASN A 234 -3.03 17.43 -0.07
N ASP A 235 -3.98 18.35 0.10
CA ASP A 235 -3.96 19.62 -0.63
C ASP A 235 -2.64 20.37 -0.38
N ALA A 236 -2.16 21.12 -1.38
CA ALA A 236 -0.94 21.89 -1.28
C ALA A 236 -0.98 22.87 -0.09
N ALA A 237 -2.13 23.49 0.18
CA ALA A 237 -2.30 24.42 1.31
C ALA A 237 -2.03 23.72 2.66
N VAL A 238 -2.50 22.49 2.83
CA VAL A 238 -2.28 21.71 4.07
C VAL A 238 -0.80 21.40 4.28
N ASN A 239 -0.06 21.12 3.19
CA ASN A 239 1.38 20.88 3.28
C ASN A 239 2.19 22.16 3.44
N LEU A 240 1.65 23.33 3.03
CA LEU A 240 2.32 24.62 3.17
C LEU A 240 2.12 25.22 4.57
N GLU A 241 1.00 24.94 5.25
CA GLU A 241 0.73 25.43 6.61
C GLU A 241 1.84 25.05 7.61
N GLN A 242 2.45 23.87 7.47
CA GLN A 242 3.56 23.48 8.36
C GLN A 242 4.86 24.29 8.14
N PHE A 243 5.00 24.97 7.00
CA PHE A 243 6.19 25.75 6.66
C PHE A 243 5.95 27.26 6.69
N LEU A 244 4.73 27.69 6.35
CA LEU A 244 4.35 29.10 6.18
C LEU A 244 3.23 29.53 7.16
N GLY A 245 2.67 28.61 7.93
CA GLY A 245 1.62 28.88 8.90
C GLY A 245 2.13 29.66 10.11
N SER A 246 1.20 30.22 10.87
CA SER A 246 1.48 31.02 12.06
C SER A 246 2.35 30.27 13.09
N ASP A 247 2.14 28.97 13.23
CA ASP A 247 2.87 28.10 14.17
C ASP A 247 4.10 27.38 13.55
N ALA A 248 4.50 27.69 12.31
CA ALA A 248 5.63 27.02 11.67
C ALA A 248 6.98 27.34 12.34
N ASP A 249 7.85 26.34 12.52
CA ASP A 249 9.12 26.47 13.25
C ASP A 249 10.23 27.18 12.45
N SER A 250 10.10 27.32 11.13
CA SER A 250 11.15 27.92 10.29
C SER A 250 11.05 29.45 10.25
N SER A 251 11.86 30.13 11.06
CA SER A 251 11.97 31.60 11.05
C SER A 251 12.46 32.13 9.70
N GLU A 252 13.36 31.42 9.01
CA GLU A 252 13.91 31.90 7.74
C GLU A 252 12.87 31.98 6.60
N LEU A 253 11.88 31.07 6.58
CA LEU A 253 10.81 31.10 5.58
C LEU A 253 9.75 32.17 5.89
N LYS A 254 9.55 32.50 7.17
CA LYS A 254 8.64 33.56 7.61
C LYS A 254 9.16 34.96 7.28
N GLU A 255 10.48 35.13 7.32
CA GLU A 255 11.17 36.38 7.00
C GLU A 255 11.56 36.50 5.52
N ALA A 256 11.39 35.42 4.74
CA ALA A 256 11.68 35.44 3.32
C ALA A 256 10.61 36.21 2.52
N TYR A 257 11.06 36.94 1.51
CA TYR A 257 10.20 37.53 0.50
C TYR A 257 9.79 36.45 -0.50
N LEU A 258 8.49 36.20 -0.60
CA LEU A 258 7.90 35.24 -1.53
C LEU A 258 7.41 35.95 -2.79
N HIS A 259 8.05 35.70 -3.94
CA HIS A 259 7.45 36.00 -5.23
C HIS A 259 6.74 34.75 -5.75
N TYR A 260 5.43 34.86 -5.99
CA TYR A 260 4.61 33.78 -6.55
C TYR A 260 3.95 34.25 -7.85
N GLN A 261 4.28 33.59 -8.97
CA GLN A 261 3.58 33.77 -10.23
C GLN A 261 2.77 32.51 -10.57
N PRO A 262 1.43 32.55 -10.51
CA PRO A 262 0.60 31.40 -10.82
C PRO A 262 0.65 31.06 -12.30
N TYR A 263 0.44 29.77 -12.60
CA TYR A 263 0.31 29.28 -13.96
C TYR A 263 -1.00 29.80 -14.60
N THR A 264 -0.89 30.79 -15.48
CA THR A 264 -2.05 31.42 -16.13
C THR A 264 -2.19 31.09 -17.62
N LYS A 265 -1.14 30.57 -18.28
CA LYS A 265 -1.12 30.19 -19.71
C LYS A 265 -0.16 29.03 -19.97
N GLU A 266 -0.39 28.28 -21.04
CA GLU A 266 0.43 27.10 -21.42
C GLU A 266 1.93 27.39 -21.62
N THR A 267 2.30 28.65 -21.85
CA THR A 267 3.69 29.09 -22.07
C THR A 267 4.44 29.52 -20.81
N ASN A 268 3.75 29.70 -19.67
CA ASN A 268 4.38 30.21 -18.45
C ASN A 268 4.80 29.05 -17.54
N ARG A 269 5.97 29.14 -16.90
CA ARG A 269 6.35 28.20 -15.84
C ARG A 269 5.78 28.70 -14.51
N LEU A 270 5.52 27.77 -13.58
CA LEU A 270 5.29 28.13 -12.17
C LEU A 270 6.60 28.66 -11.60
N GLU A 271 6.61 29.92 -11.16
CA GLU A 271 7.76 30.56 -10.54
C GLU A 271 7.45 30.86 -9.07
N ILE A 272 8.30 30.30 -8.20
CA ILE A 272 8.32 30.60 -6.77
C ILE A 272 9.74 31.02 -6.45
N ILE A 273 9.92 32.28 -6.09
CA ILE A 273 11.21 32.81 -5.62
C ILE A 273 11.07 33.05 -4.13
N ILE A 274 11.99 32.46 -3.37
CA ILE A 274 12.16 32.69 -1.94
C ILE A 274 13.51 33.37 -1.82
N CYS A 275 13.50 34.65 -1.43
CA CYS A 275 14.73 35.41 -1.20
C CYS A 275 14.75 36.02 0.20
N THR A 276 15.94 36.15 0.76
CA THR A 276 16.15 37.00 1.94
C THR A 276 16.01 38.47 1.54
N GLN A 277 15.74 39.35 2.51
CA GLN A 277 15.62 40.80 2.27
C GLN A 277 16.84 41.40 1.55
N GLU A 278 18.03 40.86 1.84
CA GLU A 278 19.30 41.29 1.24
C GLU A 278 19.43 40.88 -0.23
N GLN A 279 18.83 39.76 -0.64
CA GLN A 279 18.87 39.22 -2.01
C GLN A 279 17.82 39.85 -2.94
N GLN A 280 16.97 40.73 -2.42
CA GLN A 280 15.91 41.39 -3.18
C GLN A 280 16.42 42.57 -4.03
N GLN A 281 17.66 43.03 -3.81
CA GLN A 281 18.27 44.18 -4.51
C GLN A 281 18.79 43.83 -5.91
#